data_AF-X0UTF6-F1
#
_entry.id   AF-X0UTF6-F1
#
_cell.length_a   1.000
_cell.length_b   1.000
_cell.length_c   1.000
_cell.angle_alpha   90.00
_cell.angle_beta   90.00
_cell.angle_gamma   90.00
#
_symmetry.space_group_name_H-M   'P 1'
#
loop_
_entity.id
_entity.type
_entity.pdbx_description
1 polymer ?
#
loop_
_entity_poly.entity_id
_entity_poly.type
_entity_poly.pdbx_seq_one_letter_code
_entity_poly.pdbx_strand_id
1 'polypeptide(L)' 'MENEMNDDGIDALHLEIRQLLWKEWDPIGVNQFPEASDEYDAYVPEVVELVRNNASREE' A
#
# COMPACT_ATOMS: atom_id res chain seq x y z
N MET A 1 5.22 10.87 -27.89
CA MET A 1 6.04 10.93 -26.67
C MET A 1 5.06 10.75 -25.53
N GLU A 2 4.66 9.51 -25.28
CA GLU A 2 3.67 9.19 -24.26
C GLU A 2 4.39 8.98 -22.92
N ASN A 3 4.07 9.88 -21.98
CA ASN A 3 4.20 9.76 -20.52
C ASN A 3 5.37 8.92 -19.98
N GLU A 4 6.50 9.58 -19.79
CA GLU A 4 7.39 9.32 -18.65
C GLU A 4 6.73 9.83 -17.35
N MET A 5 5.52 9.37 -17.02
CA MET A 5 4.92 9.65 -15.71
C MET A 5 5.58 8.74 -14.66
N ASN A 6 6.73 9.20 -14.17
CA ASN A 6 7.17 9.14 -12.78
C ASN A 6 7.10 7.77 -12.08
N ASP A 7 8.01 6.86 -12.40
CA ASP A 7 8.23 5.62 -11.65
C ASP A 7 8.53 5.91 -10.15
N ASP A 8 9.27 6.98 -9.86
CA ASP A 8 9.60 7.42 -8.50
C ASP A 8 8.38 7.74 -7.62
N GLY A 9 7.31 8.29 -8.23
CA GLY A 9 6.06 8.59 -7.52
C GLY A 9 5.20 7.35 -7.29
N ILE A 10 5.34 6.34 -8.16
CA ILE A 10 4.68 5.05 -8.01
C ILE A 10 5.26 4.29 -6.82
N ASP A 11 6.58 4.28 -6.70
CA ASP A 11 7.30 3.59 -5.62
C ASP A 11 7.09 4.24 -4.26
N ALA A 12 7.06 5.58 -4.19
CA ALA A 12 6.83 6.30 -2.94
C ALA A 12 5.45 6.00 -2.33
N LEU A 13 4.38 6.01 -3.13
CA LEU A 13 3.03 5.71 -2.65
C LEU A 13 2.88 4.24 -2.23
N HIS A 14 3.47 3.29 -2.98
CA HIS A 14 3.48 1.88 -2.58
C HIS A 14 4.17 1.69 -1.23
N LEU A 15 5.32 2.32 -1.03
CA LEU A 15 6.07 2.23 0.21
C LEU A 15 5.32 2.86 1.40
N GLU A 16 4.62 3.98 1.18
CA GLU A 16 3.80 4.62 2.20
C GLU A 16 2.59 3.74 2.60
N ILE A 17 1.85 3.23 1.62
CA ILE A 17 0.71 2.33 1.87
C ILE A 17 1.17 1.05 2.57
N ARG A 18 2.26 0.42 2.13
CA ARG A 18 2.85 -0.76 2.79
C ARG A 18 3.16 -0.47 4.27
N GLN A 19 3.74 0.69 4.57
CA GLN A 19 4.05 1.08 5.95
C GLN A 19 2.80 1.33 6.78
N LEU A 20 1.77 1.96 6.22
CA LEU A 20 0.50 2.18 6.91
C LEU A 20 -0.21 0.86 7.24
N LEU A 21 -0.26 -0.08 6.28
CA LEU A 21 -0.83 -1.40 6.50
C LEU A 21 -0.10 -2.17 7.61
N TRP A 22 1.24 -2.12 7.63
CA TRP A 22 2.06 -2.79 8.62
C TRP A 22 2.04 -2.14 10.02
N LYS A 23 2.13 -0.81 10.10
CA LYS A 23 2.34 -0.11 11.38
C LYS A 23 1.03 0.32 12.06
N GLU A 24 0.04 0.74 11.28
CA GLU A 24 -1.14 1.43 11.81
C GLU A 24 -2.41 0.58 11.70
N TRP A 25 -2.56 -0.20 10.63
CA TRP A 25 -3.80 -0.94 10.39
C TRP A 25 -3.83 -2.28 11.14
N ASP A 26 -2.80 -3.13 10.97
CA ASP A 26 -2.60 -4.46 11.56
C ASP A 26 -3.79 -5.03 12.38
N PRO A 27 -4.89 -5.41 11.71
CA PRO A 27 -6.13 -5.77 12.39
C PRO A 27 -6.04 -7.13 13.11
N ILE A 28 -5.04 -7.94 12.78
CA ILE A 28 -4.83 -9.28 13.35
C ILE A 28 -3.65 -9.34 14.32
N GLY A 29 -2.92 -8.23 14.51
CA GLY A 29 -1.86 -8.09 15.50
C GLY A 29 -0.57 -8.82 15.14
N VAL A 30 -0.26 -8.99 13.85
CA VAL A 30 0.94 -9.73 13.40
C VAL A 30 2.20 -8.86 13.33
N ASN A 31 2.10 -7.54 13.45
CA ASN A 31 3.24 -6.63 13.31
C ASN A 31 4.31 -6.78 14.41
N GLN A 32 3.97 -7.47 15.50
CA GLN A 32 4.88 -7.86 16.57
C GLN A 32 5.85 -8.99 16.16
N PHE A 33 5.57 -9.71 15.07
CA PHE A 33 6.38 -10.81 14.56
C PHE A 33 7.14 -10.34 13.31
N PRO A 34 8.46 -10.06 13.40
CA PRO A 34 9.24 -9.61 12.25
C PRO A 34 9.19 -10.56 11.05
N GLU A 35 8.98 -11.85 11.29
CA GLU A 35 8.86 -12.89 10.26
C GLU A 35 7.60 -12.74 9.40
N ALA A 36 6.59 -11.98 9.86
CA ALA A 36 5.33 -11.73 9.15
C ALA A 36 5.33 -10.38 8.39
N SER A 37 6.49 -9.74 8.21
CA SER A 37 6.62 -8.39 7.61
C SER A 37 6.10 -8.22 6.17
N ASP A 38 5.72 -9.32 5.52
CA ASP A 38 5.14 -9.41 4.19
C ASP A 38 3.64 -9.76 4.19
N GLU A 39 3.02 -10.00 5.35
CA GLU A 39 1.61 -10.43 5.47
C GLU A 39 0.65 -9.51 4.70
N TYR A 40 0.93 -8.20 4.68
CA TYR A 40 0.07 -7.21 4.03
C TYR A 40 0.50 -6.81 2.62
N ASP A 41 1.61 -7.35 2.11
CA ASP A 41 2.17 -6.93 0.81
C ASP A 41 1.19 -7.16 -0.34
N ALA A 42 0.40 -8.23 -0.27
CA ALA A 42 -0.58 -8.58 -1.29
C ALA A 42 -1.70 -7.53 -1.44
N TYR A 43 -2.00 -6.75 -0.40
CA TYR A 43 -3.03 -5.71 -0.45
C TYR A 43 -2.52 -4.38 -1.01
N VAL A 44 -1.19 -4.16 -1.00
CA VAL A 44 -0.60 -2.86 -1.38
C VAL A 44 -1.02 -2.43 -2.80
N PRO A 45 -0.95 -3.28 -3.85
CA PRO A 45 -1.31 -2.85 -5.20
C PRO A 45 -2.77 -2.41 -5.33
N GLU A 46 -3.69 -3.17 -4.73
CA GLU A 46 -5.13 -2.88 -4.78
C GLU A 46 -5.48 -1.58 -4.05
N VAL A 47 -4.93 -1.38 -2.85
CA VAL A 47 -5.15 -0.14 -2.08
C VAL A 47 -4.55 1.07 -2.81
N VAL A 48 -3.38 0.93 -3.43
CA VAL A 48 -2.79 2.00 -4.26
C VAL A 48 -3.70 2.35 -5.44
N GLU A 49 -4.31 1.36 -6.10
CA GLU A 49 -5.25 1.60 -7.19
C GLU A 49 -6.50 2.35 -6.70
N LEU A 50 -7.08 1.94 -5.58
CA LEU A 50 -8.22 2.63 -4.96
C LEU A 50 -7.91 4.10 -4.64
N VAL A 51 -6.75 4.37 -4.03
CA VAL A 51 -6.32 5.74 -3.71
C VAL A 51 -6.13 6.58 -4.97
N ARG A 52 -5.50 6.03 -6.02
CA ARG A 52 -5.30 6.74 -7.30
C ARG A 52 -6.61 7.06 -8.00
N ASN A 53 -7.58 6.17 -7.89
CA ASN A 53 -8.89 6.34 -8.50
C ASN A 53 -9.80 7.28 -7.68
N ASN A 54 -9.34 7.80 -6.53
CA ASN A 54 -10.18 8.53 -5.57
C ASN A 54 -11.45 7.73 -5.23
N ALA A 55 -11.28 6.42 -5.02
CA ALA A 55 -12.36 5.52 -4.66
C ALA A 55 -13.10 6.04 -3.42
N SER A 56 -14.41 5.80 -3.41
CA SER A 56 -15.25 6.09 -2.25
C SER A 56 -14.89 5.16 -1.08
N ARG A 57 -15.48 5.41 0.08
CA ARG A 57 -15.23 4.57 1.26
C ARG A 57 -15.85 3.17 1.12
N GLU A 58 -16.83 3.04 0.24
CA GLU A 58 -17.60 1.83 0.00
C GLU A 58 -16.96 0.90 -1.05
N GLU A 59 -15.90 1.35 -1.70
CA GLU A 59 -15.10 0.64 -2.72
C GLU A 59 -13.78 0.14 -2.11
#